data_AF-A0A1S1X2Z0-F1
#
_entry.id   AF-A0A1S1X2Z0-F1
#
_cell.length_a   1.000
_cell.length_b   1.000
_cell.length_c   1.000
_cell.angle_alpha   90.00
_cell.angle_beta   90.00
_cell.angle_gamma   90.00
#
_symmetry.space_group_name_H-M   'P 1'
#
loop_
_entity.id
_entity.type
_entity.pdbx_description
1 polymer ?
#
loop_
_entity_poly.entity_id
_entity_poly.type
_entity_poly.pdbx_seq_one_letter_code
_entity_poly.pdbx_strand_id
1 'polypeptide(L)'
;MLLRRARGISLLELLVGMTIGLLLLLAVSGLLVNLLGSQARERRQIRLGAMVDASLSLMAMELRRAGYWDSDGGAGTNPYGRIYIEQSGHCLRYGYDTPPNQPKGGQRYFAFRLKLDDAQRGRLQRLSADEAGWKCDAADAKWDDLSKPDIGIIDTLRFTEDRSDHAIGVEVAAHTPPGGEEEKLDIRTSIALRNRPAVEVR
;
A
#
# COMPACT_ATOMS: atom_id res chain seq x y z
N MET A 1 52.33 36.25 -47.14
CA MET A 1 51.20 35.42 -46.63
C MET A 1 51.17 34.12 -47.41
N LEU A 2 51.59 33.00 -46.81
CA LEU A 2 51.47 31.68 -47.43
C LEU A 2 50.03 31.18 -47.23
N LEU A 3 49.23 31.19 -48.30
CA LEU A 3 47.93 30.53 -48.32
C LEU A 3 48.14 29.01 -48.22
N ARG A 4 47.79 28.44 -47.06
CA ARG A 4 47.76 26.98 -46.87
C ARG A 4 46.69 26.38 -47.78
N ARG A 5 47.06 25.40 -48.59
CA ARG A 5 46.16 24.61 -49.43
C ARG A 5 45.26 23.76 -48.52
N ALA A 6 43.96 24.00 -48.54
CA ALA A 6 43.00 23.15 -47.84
C ALA A 6 42.99 21.77 -48.52
N ARG A 7 43.35 20.71 -47.78
CA ARG A 7 43.15 19.33 -48.23
C ARG A 7 41.67 19.00 -48.09
N GLY A 8 41.01 18.64 -49.19
CA GLY A 8 39.63 18.17 -49.19
C GLY A 8 39.51 16.78 -48.58
N ILE A 9 38.35 16.48 -48.01
CA ILE A 9 38.00 15.16 -47.48
C ILE A 9 37.50 14.32 -48.65
N SER A 10 37.90 13.05 -48.71
CA SER A 10 37.39 12.13 -49.74
C SER A 10 35.95 11.73 -49.44
N LEU A 11 35.16 11.47 -50.49
CA LEU A 11 33.77 11.01 -50.34
C LEU A 11 33.69 9.70 -49.53
N LEU A 12 34.71 8.84 -49.65
CA LEU A 12 34.83 7.61 -48.86
C LEU A 12 35.03 7.90 -47.37
N GLU A 13 35.94 8.81 -47.00
CA GLU A 13 36.15 9.21 -45.60
C GLU A 13 34.88 9.79 -44.98
N LEU A 14 34.10 10.54 -45.77
CA LEU A 14 32.83 11.10 -45.32
C LEU A 14 31.77 10.02 -45.08
N LEU A 15 31.65 9.03 -45.99
CA LEU A 15 30.76 7.89 -45.81
C LEU A 15 31.15 7.03 -44.60
N VAL A 16 32.44 6.74 -44.43
CA VAL A 16 32.95 5.97 -43.29
C VAL A 16 32.73 6.73 -41.98
N GLY A 17 33.00 8.04 -41.94
CA GLY A 17 32.73 8.86 -40.75
C GLY A 17 31.25 8.89 -40.37
N MET A 18 30.36 9.03 -41.36
CA MET A 18 28.90 9.01 -41.13
C MET A 18 28.41 7.65 -40.63
N THR A 19 28.88 6.55 -41.23
CA THR A 19 28.48 5.20 -40.80
C THR A 19 28.91 4.90 -39.37
N ILE A 20 30.15 5.24 -39.00
CA ILE A 20 30.62 5.10 -37.61
C ILE A 20 29.79 5.99 -36.67
N GLY A 21 29.50 7.23 -37.06
CA GLY A 21 28.68 8.15 -36.27
C GLY A 21 27.26 7.61 -36.02
N LEU A 22 26.62 7.02 -37.04
CA LEU A 22 25.30 6.41 -36.91
C LEU A 22 25.31 5.18 -36.00
N LEU A 23 26.35 4.33 -36.11
CA LEU A 23 26.50 3.16 -35.23
C LEU A 23 26.66 3.58 -33.76
N LEU A 24 27.45 4.63 -33.50
CA LEU A 24 27.62 5.19 -32.15
C LEU A 24 26.31 5.78 -31.62
N LEU A 25 25.58 6.54 -32.43
CA LEU A 25 24.28 7.10 -32.04
C LEU A 25 23.27 6.00 -31.72
N LEU A 26 23.24 4.92 -32.51
CA LEU A 26 22.39 3.77 -32.24
C LEU A 26 22.72 3.11 -30.90
N ALA A 27 24.00 2.89 -30.62
CA ALA A 27 24.45 2.28 -29.36
C ALA A 27 24.07 3.15 -28.15
N VAL A 28 24.32 4.46 -28.21
CA VAL A 28 23.98 5.40 -27.13
C VAL A 28 22.46 5.49 -26.93
N SER A 29 21.70 5.50 -28.02
CA SER A 29 20.22 5.52 -27.96
C SER A 29 19.66 4.26 -27.29
N GLY A 30 20.22 3.08 -27.60
CA GLY A 30 19.84 1.83 -26.95
C GLY A 30 20.12 1.85 -25.44
N LEU A 31 21.28 2.37 -25.03
CA LEU A 31 21.60 2.54 -23.60
C LEU A 31 20.63 3.49 -22.91
N LEU A 32 20.28 4.61 -23.54
CA LEU A 32 19.34 5.58 -22.99
C LEU A 32 17.94 4.97 -22.81
N VAL A 33 17.42 4.23 -23.79
CA VAL A 33 16.12 3.55 -23.67
C VAL A 33 16.12 2.57 -22.49
N ASN A 34 17.19 1.80 -22.33
CA ASN A 34 17.31 0.87 -21.21
C ASN A 34 17.34 1.58 -19.85
N LEU A 35 18.07 2.70 -19.75
CA LEU A 35 18.14 3.52 -18.54
C LEU A 35 16.78 4.15 -18.20
N LEU A 36 16.07 4.66 -19.21
CA LEU A 36 14.72 5.22 -19.00
C LEU A 36 13.73 4.13 -18.56
N GLY A 37 13.85 2.93 -19.13
CA GLY A 37 13.07 1.76 -18.72
C GLY A 37 13.33 1.35 -17.26
N SER A 38 14.60 1.31 -16.84
CA SER A 38 14.96 0.97 -15.46
C SER A 38 14.47 2.02 -14.47
N GLN A 39 14.61 3.31 -14.79
CA GLN A 39 14.08 4.40 -13.95
C GLN A 39 12.55 4.38 -13.86
N ALA A 40 11.86 3.96 -14.92
CA ALA A 40 10.41 3.82 -14.89
C ALA A 40 9.98 2.69 -13.95
N ARG A 41 10.66 1.54 -13.99
CA ARG A 41 10.43 0.41 -13.07
C ARG A 41 10.70 0.78 -11.62
N GLU A 42 11.89 1.30 -11.32
CA GLU A 42 12.27 1.71 -9.97
C GLU A 42 11.26 2.70 -9.35
N ARG A 43 10.76 3.66 -10.14
CA ARG A 43 9.72 4.59 -9.68
C ARG A 43 8.39 3.90 -9.39
N ARG A 44 7.99 2.87 -10.14
CA ARG A 44 6.78 2.09 -9.88
C ARG A 44 6.93 1.30 -8.58
N GLN A 45 8.06 0.63 -8.39
CA GLN A 45 8.36 -0.13 -7.18
C GLN A 45 8.33 0.77 -5.92
N ILE A 46 8.97 1.95 -5.99
CA ILE A 46 8.98 2.91 -4.88
C ILE A 46 7.55 3.39 -4.57
N ARG A 47 6.72 3.68 -5.58
CA ARG A 47 5.33 4.12 -5.37
C ARG A 47 4.47 3.01 -4.77
N LEU A 48 4.61 1.77 -5.25
CA LEU A 48 3.91 0.61 -4.69
C LEU A 48 4.28 0.42 -3.22
N GLY A 49 5.58 0.39 -2.92
CA GLY A 49 6.09 0.28 -1.55
C GLY A 49 5.57 1.38 -0.63
N ALA A 50 5.65 2.64 -1.07
CA ALA A 50 5.16 3.78 -0.28
C ALA A 50 3.65 3.73 -0.02
N MET A 51 2.84 3.28 -0.99
CA MET A 51 1.39 3.13 -0.80
C MET A 51 1.07 2.05 0.23
N VAL A 52 1.72 0.88 0.13
CA VAL A 52 1.49 -0.23 1.06
C VAL A 52 2.00 0.14 2.46
N ASP A 53 3.16 0.78 2.56
CA ASP A 53 3.70 1.26 3.84
C ASP A 53 2.79 2.30 4.52
N ALA A 54 2.26 3.27 3.76
CA ALA A 54 1.29 4.22 4.28
C ALA A 54 0.00 3.54 4.78
N SER A 55 -0.49 2.54 4.03
CA SER A 55 -1.68 1.76 4.39
C SER A 55 -1.46 0.96 5.68
N LEU A 56 -0.33 0.23 5.76
CA LEU A 56 0.04 -0.57 6.93
C LEU A 56 0.34 0.30 8.15
N SER A 57 0.98 1.45 7.97
CA SER A 57 1.25 2.40 9.05
C SER A 57 -0.04 2.95 9.65
N LEU A 58 -1.03 3.29 8.82
CA LEU A 58 -2.36 3.70 9.29
C LEU A 58 -3.05 2.55 10.03
N MET A 59 -3.05 1.33 9.49
CA MET A 59 -3.59 0.16 10.16
C MET A 59 -2.94 -0.07 11.53
N ALA A 60 -1.62 -0.01 11.61
CA ALA A 60 -0.88 -0.19 12.84
C ALA A 60 -1.17 0.90 13.88
N MET A 61 -1.34 2.14 13.44
CA MET A 61 -1.71 3.26 14.32
C MET A 61 -3.10 3.06 14.93
N GLU A 62 -4.07 2.68 14.11
CA GLU A 62 -5.45 2.47 14.55
C GLU A 62 -5.60 1.20 15.40
N LEU A 63 -4.97 0.09 15.01
CA LEU A 63 -5.00 -1.16 15.78
C LEU A 63 -4.29 -1.04 17.14
N ARG A 64 -3.24 -0.21 17.25
CA ARG A 64 -2.64 0.11 18.55
C ARG A 64 -3.60 0.85 19.49
N ARG A 65 -4.58 1.57 18.94
CA ARG A 65 -5.62 2.28 19.72
C ARG A 65 -6.82 1.40 20.02
N ALA A 66 -7.03 0.32 19.28
CA ALA A 66 -8.10 -0.63 19.52
C ALA A 66 -8.15 -1.06 21.00
N GLY A 67 -9.36 -1.18 21.55
CA GLY A 67 -9.57 -1.52 22.95
C GLY A 67 -9.41 -0.36 23.93
N TYR A 68 -9.00 0.82 23.50
CA TYR A 68 -8.97 1.99 24.39
C TYR A 68 -10.39 2.35 24.84
N TRP A 69 -10.56 2.59 26.14
CA TRP A 69 -11.81 3.02 26.74
C TRP A 69 -11.53 3.92 27.94
N ASP A 70 -12.13 5.12 27.93
CA ASP A 70 -12.00 6.11 28.99
C ASP A 70 -13.19 5.99 29.95
N SER A 71 -13.07 5.12 30.95
CA SER A 71 -14.17 4.86 31.89
C SER A 71 -14.17 5.87 33.04
N ASP A 72 -14.98 6.93 32.95
CA ASP A 72 -15.26 7.84 34.07
C ASP A 72 -16.19 7.23 35.15
N GLY A 73 -16.66 5.98 35.00
CA GLY A 73 -17.65 5.41 35.91
C GLY A 73 -17.81 3.88 35.86
N GLY A 74 -17.44 3.24 36.98
CA GLY A 74 -17.88 1.89 37.37
C GLY A 74 -17.14 0.72 36.72
N ALA A 75 -17.12 -0.42 37.41
CA ALA A 75 -16.58 -1.71 36.95
C ALA A 75 -17.43 -2.33 35.82
N GLY A 76 -17.57 -1.61 34.70
CA GLY A 76 -18.23 -2.08 33.49
C GLY A 76 -17.29 -2.87 32.57
N THR A 77 -17.86 -3.74 31.74
CA THR A 77 -17.12 -4.44 30.69
C THR A 77 -16.81 -3.48 29.54
N ASN A 78 -15.54 -3.34 29.17
CA ASN A 78 -15.09 -2.52 28.05
C ASN A 78 -15.78 -2.94 26.73
N PRO A 79 -16.64 -2.09 26.13
CA PRO A 79 -17.35 -2.43 24.89
C PRO A 79 -16.42 -2.53 23.67
N TYR A 80 -15.23 -1.92 23.74
CA TYR A 80 -14.20 -1.92 22.72
C TYR A 80 -13.14 -2.99 22.93
N GLY A 81 -13.22 -3.75 24.03
CA GLY A 81 -12.20 -4.70 24.47
C GLY A 81 -12.07 -5.96 23.60
N ARG A 82 -12.64 -5.96 22.39
CA ARG A 82 -12.60 -7.07 21.44
C ARG A 82 -12.32 -6.60 20.02
N ILE A 83 -11.51 -7.39 19.32
CA ILE A 83 -11.27 -7.29 17.89
C ILE A 83 -11.85 -8.55 17.24
N TYR A 84 -12.62 -8.38 16.18
CA TYR A 84 -13.21 -9.49 15.43
C TYR A 84 -12.54 -9.62 14.07
N ILE A 85 -11.95 -10.77 13.79
CA ILE A 85 -11.45 -11.14 12.47
C ILE A 85 -12.51 -12.04 11.82
N GLU A 86 -13.00 -11.68 10.64
CA GLU A 86 -13.93 -12.55 9.90
C GLU A 86 -13.23 -13.85 9.47
N GLN A 87 -13.94 -14.98 9.34
CA GLN A 87 -13.36 -16.30 9.04
C GLN A 87 -12.43 -16.32 7.82
N SER A 88 -12.71 -15.48 6.81
CA SER A 88 -11.88 -15.36 5.61
C SER A 88 -10.49 -14.75 5.90
N GLY A 89 -10.38 -13.98 6.99
CA GLY A 89 -9.20 -13.20 7.35
C GLY A 89 -9.07 -11.89 6.58
N HIS A 90 -9.97 -11.60 5.64
CA HIS A 90 -9.88 -10.42 4.76
C HIS A 90 -10.54 -9.17 5.33
N CYS A 91 -11.20 -9.29 6.48
CA CYS A 91 -11.78 -8.16 7.18
C CYS A 91 -11.59 -8.29 8.69
N LEU A 92 -11.34 -7.15 9.33
CA LEU A 92 -11.14 -7.03 10.77
C LEU A 92 -11.95 -5.84 11.28
N ARG A 93 -12.69 -6.04 12.37
CA ARG A 93 -13.50 -5.03 13.06
C ARG A 93 -12.93 -4.76 14.45
N TYR A 94 -12.82 -3.49 14.80
CA TYR A 94 -12.26 -3.03 16.07
C TYR A 94 -12.93 -1.73 16.49
N GLY A 95 -12.81 -1.37 17.77
CA GLY A 95 -13.29 -0.09 18.25
C GLY A 95 -12.38 0.50 19.31
N TYR A 96 -12.59 1.78 19.59
CA TYR A 96 -11.95 2.50 20.67
C TYR A 96 -12.74 3.77 21.00
N ASP A 97 -12.62 4.26 22.22
CA ASP A 97 -13.23 5.53 22.63
C ASP A 97 -12.36 6.74 22.29
N THR A 98 -12.97 7.92 22.31
CA THR A 98 -12.30 9.20 22.13
C THR A 98 -11.40 9.49 23.35
N PRO A 99 -10.15 9.95 23.19
CA PRO A 99 -9.30 10.31 24.33
C PRO A 99 -9.88 11.45 25.20
N PRO A 100 -9.53 11.53 26.50
CA PRO A 100 -10.13 12.44 27.51
C PRO A 100 -10.08 13.94 27.20
N ASN A 101 -9.21 14.35 26.26
CA ASN A 101 -9.03 15.75 25.87
C ASN A 101 -9.65 16.09 24.50
N GLN A 102 -10.50 15.22 23.98
CA GLN A 102 -11.22 15.43 22.74
C GLN A 102 -12.74 15.45 23.00
N PRO A 103 -13.52 16.17 22.16
CA PRO A 103 -14.97 16.22 22.31
C PRO A 103 -15.57 14.81 22.38
N LYS A 104 -16.38 14.53 23.41
CA LYS A 104 -17.13 13.28 23.51
C LYS A 104 -18.14 13.24 22.36
N GLY A 105 -17.98 12.25 21.47
CA GLY A 105 -18.74 12.13 20.22
C GLY A 105 -17.81 11.87 19.04
N GLY A 106 -18.17 10.92 18.19
CA GLY A 106 -17.34 10.51 17.06
C GLY A 106 -17.54 9.05 16.66
N GLN A 107 -16.92 8.67 15.55
CA GLN A 107 -16.84 7.27 15.13
C GLN A 107 -15.97 6.52 16.15
N ARG A 108 -16.50 5.44 16.70
CA ARG A 108 -15.83 4.61 17.72
C ARG A 108 -15.59 3.18 17.25
N TYR A 109 -16.07 2.89 16.06
CA TYR A 109 -16.13 1.56 15.49
C TYR A 109 -15.58 1.60 14.08
N PHE A 110 -14.70 0.67 13.78
CA PHE A 110 -13.89 0.72 12.59
C PHE A 110 -13.73 -0.66 11.99
N ALA A 111 -13.48 -0.72 10.68
CA ALA A 111 -13.12 -1.95 10.02
C ALA A 111 -12.07 -1.72 8.94
N PHE A 112 -11.24 -2.72 8.70
CA PHE A 112 -10.41 -2.82 7.51
C PHE A 112 -10.89 -3.98 6.66
N ARG A 113 -10.89 -3.84 5.34
CA ARG A 113 -11.16 -4.96 4.44
C ARG A 113 -10.34 -4.90 3.16
N LEU A 114 -10.20 -6.06 2.52
CA LEU A 114 -9.90 -6.17 1.10
C LEU A 114 -11.20 -6.24 0.31
N LYS A 115 -11.37 -5.33 -0.64
CA LYS A 115 -12.50 -5.33 -1.59
C LYS A 115 -11.96 -5.58 -2.99
N LEU A 116 -12.52 -6.56 -3.68
CA LEU A 116 -12.28 -6.77 -5.11
C LEU A 116 -13.34 -5.99 -5.90
N ASP A 117 -12.91 -5.37 -7.01
CA ASP A 117 -13.83 -4.86 -8.03
C ASP A 117 -14.27 -5.96 -9.01
N ASP A 118 -15.13 -5.61 -9.97
CA ASP A 118 -15.63 -6.55 -10.98
C ASP A 118 -14.52 -7.13 -11.86
N ALA A 119 -13.39 -6.42 -11.98
CA ALA A 119 -12.20 -6.85 -12.70
C ALA A 119 -11.19 -7.60 -11.81
N GLN A 120 -11.58 -8.03 -10.61
CA GLN A 120 -10.74 -8.71 -9.62
C GLN A 120 -9.53 -7.88 -9.15
N ARG A 121 -9.59 -6.55 -9.25
CA ARG A 121 -8.57 -5.66 -8.70
C ARG A 121 -8.90 -5.36 -7.24
N GLY A 122 -8.06 -5.85 -6.34
CA GLY A 122 -8.22 -5.64 -4.91
C GLY A 122 -7.77 -4.25 -4.46
N ARG A 123 -8.50 -3.69 -3.50
CA ARG A 123 -8.18 -2.46 -2.77
C ARG A 123 -8.38 -2.62 -1.27
N LEU A 124 -7.48 -2.04 -0.49
CA LEU A 124 -7.60 -1.88 0.95
C LEU A 124 -8.59 -0.75 1.24
N GLN A 125 -9.55 -1.01 2.10
CA GLN A 125 -10.52 -0.01 2.52
C GLN A 125 -10.64 0.04 4.04
N ARG A 126 -11.05 1.21 4.52
CA ARG A 126 -11.40 1.44 5.92
C ARG A 126 -12.87 1.85 6.02
N LEU A 127 -13.56 1.34 7.02
CA LEU A 127 -14.86 1.86 7.45
C LEU A 127 -14.73 2.50 8.82
N SER A 128 -15.53 3.53 9.04
CA SER A 128 -15.72 4.17 10.34
C SER A 128 -17.21 4.37 10.61
N ALA A 129 -17.64 4.00 11.81
CA ALA A 129 -19.02 3.97 12.27
C ALA A 129 -19.13 4.44 13.73
N ASP A 130 -20.31 4.91 14.08
CA ASP A 130 -20.73 5.35 15.41
C ASP A 130 -21.57 4.29 16.16
N GLU A 131 -22.08 3.29 15.45
CA GLU A 131 -22.89 2.19 16.00
C GLU A 131 -22.12 0.88 16.22
N ALA A 132 -22.39 0.19 17.34
CA ALA A 132 -21.71 -1.05 17.76
C ALA A 132 -22.00 -2.29 16.89
N GLY A 133 -22.97 -2.18 15.98
CA GLY A 133 -23.45 -3.28 15.14
C GLY A 133 -22.86 -3.35 13.73
N TRP A 134 -21.84 -2.55 13.42
CA TRP A 134 -21.24 -2.52 12.09
C TRP A 134 -20.60 -3.85 11.69
N LYS A 135 -20.61 -4.09 10.38
CA LYS A 135 -20.19 -5.33 9.75
C LYS A 135 -19.28 -5.07 8.57
N CYS A 136 -18.52 -6.09 8.18
CA CYS A 136 -17.61 -6.06 7.05
C CYS A 136 -18.30 -6.01 5.68
N ASP A 137 -19.59 -6.39 5.63
CA ASP A 137 -20.46 -6.37 4.46
C ASP A 137 -21.26 -5.06 4.32
N ALA A 138 -20.96 -4.04 5.13
CA ALA A 138 -21.60 -2.73 5.03
C ALA A 138 -21.46 -2.15 3.61
N ALA A 139 -22.48 -1.38 3.20
CA ALA A 139 -22.56 -0.78 1.87
C ALA A 139 -21.28 -0.03 1.47
N ASP A 140 -20.85 -0.19 0.22
CA ASP A 140 -19.56 0.30 -0.29
C ASP A 140 -19.37 1.83 -0.10
N ALA A 141 -20.45 2.61 -0.09
CA ALA A 141 -20.40 4.06 0.15
C ALA A 141 -19.92 4.49 1.55
N LYS A 142 -19.86 3.56 2.51
CA LYS A 142 -19.34 3.80 3.87
C LYS A 142 -17.83 3.54 4.00
N TRP A 143 -17.19 3.12 2.92
CA TRP A 143 -15.79 2.70 2.93
C TRP A 143 -14.91 3.72 2.23
N ASP A 144 -13.83 4.11 2.89
CA ASP A 144 -12.77 4.95 2.35
C ASP A 144 -11.64 4.06 1.79
N ASP A 145 -11.14 4.39 0.60
CA ASP A 145 -10.00 3.68 0.01
C ASP A 145 -8.68 4.10 0.66
N LEU A 146 -7.90 3.12 1.12
CA LEU A 146 -6.54 3.32 1.62
C LEU A 146 -5.47 3.09 0.54
N SER A 147 -5.80 2.27 -0.46
CA SER A 147 -4.94 1.96 -1.60
C SER A 147 -5.58 2.44 -2.91
N LYS A 148 -4.75 2.79 -3.90
CA LYS A 148 -5.22 3.18 -5.23
C LYS A 148 -4.83 2.12 -6.27
N PRO A 149 -5.80 1.52 -6.97
CA PRO A 149 -5.53 0.54 -8.03
C PRO A 149 -4.64 1.06 -9.17
N ASP A 150 -4.54 2.38 -9.36
CA ASP A 150 -3.65 2.98 -10.36
C ASP A 150 -2.17 2.95 -9.96
N ILE A 151 -1.88 2.76 -8.66
CA ILE A 151 -0.52 2.62 -8.12
C ILE A 151 -0.19 1.13 -7.95
N GLY A 152 -1.12 0.36 -7.40
CA GLY A 152 -0.95 -1.06 -7.12
C GLY A 152 -2.26 -1.75 -6.81
N ILE A 153 -2.35 -3.00 -7.23
CA ILE A 153 -3.50 -3.89 -7.00
C ILE A 153 -3.16 -4.79 -5.81
N ILE A 154 -4.07 -4.90 -4.86
CA ILE A 154 -3.89 -5.70 -3.65
C ILE A 154 -4.38 -7.12 -3.92
N ASP A 155 -3.49 -8.09 -3.86
CA ASP A 155 -3.79 -9.50 -4.11
C ASP A 155 -4.34 -10.19 -2.89
N THR A 156 -3.78 -9.86 -1.72
CA THR A 156 -4.13 -10.51 -0.46
C THR A 156 -4.02 -9.51 0.68
N LEU A 157 -4.99 -9.59 1.59
CA LEU A 157 -4.94 -9.02 2.92
C LEU A 157 -5.38 -10.12 3.86
N ARG A 158 -4.55 -10.50 4.83
CA ARG A 158 -4.92 -11.50 5.82
C ARG A 158 -4.56 -11.00 7.22
N PHE A 159 -5.58 -10.96 8.07
CA PHE A 159 -5.43 -10.76 9.51
C PHE A 159 -5.38 -12.12 10.21
N THR A 160 -4.46 -12.26 11.14
CA THR A 160 -4.29 -13.46 11.97
C THR A 160 -4.10 -13.07 13.42
N GLU A 161 -4.60 -13.91 14.33
CA GLU A 161 -4.33 -13.77 15.75
C GLU A 161 -2.89 -14.19 16.04
N ASP A 162 -2.09 -13.32 16.67
CA ASP A 162 -0.78 -13.66 17.21
C ASP A 162 -0.87 -13.77 18.74
N ARG A 163 -1.07 -15.01 19.20
CA ARG A 163 -1.31 -15.34 20.61
C ARG A 163 -0.11 -15.12 21.51
N SER A 164 1.08 -14.94 20.95
CA SER A 164 2.32 -14.90 21.73
C SER A 164 2.62 -13.54 22.35
N ASP A 165 2.13 -12.44 21.75
CA ASP A 165 2.52 -11.08 22.13
C ASP A 165 1.36 -10.05 22.13
N HIS A 166 0.12 -10.49 22.35
CA HIS A 166 -1.07 -9.64 22.23
C HIS A 166 -1.03 -8.80 20.94
N ALA A 167 -0.76 -9.46 19.82
CA ALA A 167 -0.52 -8.82 18.55
C ALA A 167 -1.45 -9.37 17.47
N ILE A 168 -1.49 -8.66 16.34
CA ILE A 168 -2.22 -9.10 15.14
C ILE A 168 -1.22 -9.21 14.00
N GLY A 169 -1.13 -10.41 13.43
CA GLY A 169 -0.39 -10.64 12.19
C GLY A 169 -1.17 -10.07 11.02
N VAL A 170 -0.50 -9.26 10.21
CA VAL A 170 -1.04 -8.68 8.98
C VAL A 170 -0.14 -9.09 7.83
N GLU A 171 -0.73 -9.76 6.85
CA GLU A 171 -0.11 -10.12 5.58
C GLU A 171 -0.78 -9.31 4.47
N VAL A 172 0.03 -8.63 3.66
CA VAL A 172 -0.41 -7.88 2.48
C VAL A 172 0.47 -8.25 1.31
N ALA A 173 -0.16 -8.75 0.24
CA ALA A 173 0.48 -8.94 -1.06
C ALA A 173 -0.14 -7.99 -2.07
N ALA A 174 0.69 -7.37 -2.91
CA ALA A 174 0.26 -6.45 -3.94
C ALA A 174 1.18 -6.50 -5.16
N HIS A 175 0.67 -6.11 -6.32
CA HIS A 175 1.44 -5.99 -7.55
C HIS A 175 1.15 -4.70 -8.30
N THR A 176 2.07 -4.32 -9.20
CA THR A 176 1.88 -3.16 -10.07
C THR A 176 0.78 -3.41 -11.12
N PRO A 177 0.01 -2.38 -11.52
CA PRO A 177 -1.05 -2.53 -12.51
C PRO A 177 -0.52 -2.99 -13.89
N PRO A 178 -1.39 -3.60 -14.72
CA PRO A 178 -1.02 -4.01 -16.08
C PRO A 178 -0.54 -2.82 -16.92
N GLY A 179 0.50 -3.02 -17.74
CA GLY A 179 1.15 -1.95 -18.52
C GLY A 179 2.67 -1.84 -18.34
N GLY A 180 3.31 -2.90 -17.83
CA GLY A 180 4.76 -3.09 -17.80
C GLY A 180 5.13 -4.43 -17.20
N GLU A 181 6.38 -4.56 -16.78
CA GLU A 181 6.87 -5.72 -16.02
C GLU A 181 6.14 -5.80 -14.68
N GLU A 182 5.66 -7.00 -14.33
CA GLU A 182 4.89 -7.24 -13.10
C GLU A 182 5.83 -7.22 -11.89
N GLU A 183 5.73 -6.18 -11.07
CA GLU A 183 6.45 -6.11 -9.79
C GLU A 183 5.51 -6.52 -8.66
N LYS A 184 5.99 -7.40 -7.77
CA LYS A 184 5.24 -7.91 -6.62
C LYS A 184 5.88 -7.48 -5.31
N LEU A 185 5.04 -7.24 -4.33
CA LEU A 185 5.40 -6.91 -2.96
C LEU A 185 4.59 -7.81 -2.03
N ASP A 186 5.26 -8.48 -1.11
CA ASP A 186 4.65 -9.28 -0.05
C ASP A 186 5.24 -8.83 1.28
N ILE A 187 4.38 -8.37 2.19
CA ILE A 187 4.75 -7.89 3.50
C ILE A 187 3.96 -8.66 4.54
N ARG A 188 4.69 -9.23 5.50
CA ARG A 188 4.15 -9.85 6.70
C ARG A 188 4.69 -9.12 7.91
N THR A 189 3.80 -8.63 8.77
CA THR A 189 4.16 -7.88 9.96
C THR A 189 3.25 -8.24 11.12
N SER A 190 3.72 -8.01 12.35
CA SER A 190 2.92 -8.20 13.56
C SER A 190 2.74 -6.84 14.25
N ILE A 191 1.50 -6.53 14.62
CA ILE A 191 1.12 -5.25 15.23
C ILE A 191 0.76 -5.51 16.69
N ALA A 192 1.64 -5.11 17.61
CA ALA A 192 1.39 -5.17 19.04
C ALA A 192 0.20 -4.27 19.44
N LEU A 193 -0.74 -4.82 20.21
CA LEU A 193 -1.95 -4.12 20.66
C LEU A 193 -1.74 -3.53 22.06
N ARG A 194 -1.77 -2.19 22.18
CA ARG A 194 -1.43 -1.52 23.45
C ARG A 194 -2.46 -1.75 24.55
N ASN A 195 -3.74 -1.72 24.21
CA ASN A 195 -4.83 -1.86 25.20
C ASN A 195 -5.28 -3.32 25.40
N ARG A 196 -4.55 -4.29 24.82
CA ARG A 196 -4.78 -5.73 24.94
C ARG A 196 -6.26 -6.17 24.78
N PRO A 197 -6.98 -5.71 23.73
CA PRO A 197 -8.30 -6.27 23.44
C PRO A 197 -8.17 -7.77 23.10
N ALA A 198 -9.19 -8.55 23.44
CA ALA A 198 -9.25 -9.95 23.04
C ALA A 198 -9.49 -10.06 21.53
N VAL A 199 -8.74 -10.91 20.85
CA VAL A 199 -8.91 -11.17 19.41
C VAL A 199 -9.78 -12.40 19.25
N GLU A 200 -10.87 -12.30 18.50
CA GLU A 200 -11.79 -13.40 18.20
C GLU A 200 -11.88 -13.58 16.68
N VAL A 201 -11.79 -14.82 16.21
CA VAL A 201 -12.12 -15.18 14.83
C VAL A 201 -13.59 -15.58 14.78
N ARG A 202 -14.38 -14.96 13.91
CA ARG A 202 -15.82 -15.21 13.77
C ARG A 202 -16.24 -15.45 12.34
#